data_AF-A0A2N6AKW0-F1
#
_entry.id   AF-A0A2N6AKW0-F1
#
_cell.length_a   1.000
_cell.length_b   1.000
_cell.length_c   1.000
_cell.angle_alpha   90.00
_cell.angle_beta   90.00
_cell.angle_gamma   90.00
#
_symmetry.space_group_name_H-M   'P 1'
#
loop_
_entity.id
_entity.type
_entity.pdbx_description
1 polymer ?
#
loop_
_entity_poly.entity_id
_entity_poly.type
_entity_poly.pdbx_seq_one_letter_code
_entity_poly.pdbx_strand_id
1 'polypeptide(L)'
;MCDLPAIPYISLIYLTPNGSTMQTFELLTMIAFLIMYLGSALRAITMPDQYRDAEVEFYKTGKPGLFELVGFVFTSLAFALLIVHFVTEPARLGQVVLYAMVILFEIIMPFHFMSFYRSRMVSSLKNKTPADYKSSGLKRMAIGVVIILLPLIYP
;
A
#
# COMPACT_ATOMS: atom_id res chain seq x y z
N MET A 1 -41.21 19.20 -2.71
CA MET A 1 -39.95 18.44 -2.55
C MET A 1 -38.92 19.45 -2.12
N CYS A 2 -38.42 19.32 -0.89
CA CYS A 2 -37.48 20.29 -0.31
C CYS A 2 -36.07 20.00 -0.86
N ASP A 3 -35.45 21.01 -1.45
CA ASP A 3 -34.06 20.99 -1.87
C ASP A 3 -33.15 20.85 -0.64
N LEU A 4 -32.32 19.81 -0.63
CA LEU A 4 -31.25 19.64 0.34
C LEU A 4 -30.11 20.61 -0.02
N PRO A 5 -29.59 21.41 0.94
CA PRO A 5 -28.46 22.29 0.66
C PRO A 5 -27.19 21.47 0.42
N ALA A 6 -26.49 21.81 -0.67
CA ALA A 6 -25.19 21.25 -1.00
C ALA A 6 -24.17 21.58 0.11
N ILE A 7 -23.59 20.55 0.72
CA ILE A 7 -22.51 20.69 1.69
C ILE A 7 -21.25 21.10 0.92
N PRO A 8 -20.60 22.24 1.24
CA PRO A 8 -19.36 22.63 0.59
C PRO A 8 -18.22 21.75 1.09
N TYR A 9 -17.68 20.90 0.22
CA TYR A 9 -16.49 20.09 0.49
C TYR A 9 -15.27 21.02 0.70
N ILE A 10 -14.69 20.96 1.90
CA ILE A 10 -13.43 21.62 2.23
C ILE A 10 -12.32 20.99 1.36
N SER A 11 -11.98 21.69 0.27
CA SER A 11 -10.91 21.29 -0.63
C SER A 11 -9.61 21.89 -0.13
N LEU A 12 -8.79 21.11 0.57
CA LEU A 12 -7.42 21.51 0.90
C LEU A 12 -6.57 21.32 -0.37
N ILE A 13 -6.40 22.41 -1.13
CA ILE A 13 -5.74 22.42 -2.44
C ILE A 13 -4.22 22.42 -2.25
N TYR A 14 -3.56 21.30 -2.57
CA TYR A 14 -2.12 21.28 -2.83
C TYR A 14 -1.88 21.29 -4.34
N LEU A 15 -1.20 22.33 -4.82
CA LEU A 15 -0.90 22.56 -6.23
C LEU A 15 0.24 21.66 -6.71
N THR A 16 0.00 20.88 -7.76
CA THR A 16 1.07 20.29 -8.59
C THR A 16 1.51 21.33 -9.65
N PRO A 17 2.72 21.22 -10.23
CA PRO A 17 3.26 22.21 -11.17
C PRO A 17 2.42 22.41 -12.46
N ASN A 18 1.48 21.50 -12.76
CA ASN A 18 0.66 21.52 -13.98
C ASN A 18 -0.83 21.82 -13.73
N GLY A 19 -1.22 22.26 -12.53
CA GLY A 19 -2.61 22.66 -12.25
C GLY A 19 -3.62 21.52 -12.10
N SER A 20 -3.19 20.25 -12.18
CA SER A 20 -4.00 19.09 -11.79
C SER A 20 -3.87 18.88 -10.27
N THR A 21 -4.82 19.41 -9.51
CA THR A 21 -4.93 19.13 -8.08
C THR A 21 -5.16 17.64 -7.87
N MET A 22 -4.27 16.98 -7.13
CA MET A 22 -4.52 15.62 -6.67
C MET A 22 -5.71 15.69 -5.72
N GLN A 23 -6.68 14.80 -5.90
CA GLN A 23 -7.88 14.81 -5.08
C GLN A 23 -7.52 14.38 -3.65
N THR A 24 -8.29 14.83 -2.66
CA THR A 24 -7.89 14.73 -1.26
C THR A 24 -7.82 13.27 -0.79
N PHE A 25 -8.87 12.49 -1.03
CA PHE A 25 -8.90 11.08 -0.61
C PHE A 25 -7.96 10.22 -1.47
N GLU A 26 -7.78 10.56 -2.73
CA GLU A 26 -6.72 9.97 -3.59
C GLU A 26 -5.32 10.18 -2.98
N LEU A 27 -4.99 11.42 -2.63
CA LEU A 27 -3.69 11.76 -2.05
C LEU A 27 -3.48 11.07 -0.71
N LEU A 28 -4.50 11.05 0.16
CA LEU A 28 -4.43 10.37 1.45
C LEU A 28 -4.26 8.86 1.28
N THR A 29 -4.96 8.26 0.30
CA THR A 29 -4.78 6.84 -0.07
C THR A 29 -3.35 6.57 -0.49
N MET A 30 -2.80 7.41 -1.37
CA MET A 30 -1.43 7.29 -1.85
C MET A 30 -0.43 7.40 -0.70
N ILE A 31 -0.57 8.39 0.19
CA ILE A 31 0.32 8.59 1.33
C ILE A 31 0.26 7.38 2.27
N ALA A 32 -0.94 6.95 2.68
CA ALA A 32 -1.11 5.81 3.58
C ALA A 32 -0.49 4.53 2.98
N PHE A 33 -0.74 4.27 1.70
CA PHE A 33 -0.18 3.12 1.01
C PHE A 33 1.35 3.20 0.89
N LEU A 34 1.90 4.35 0.49
CA LEU A 34 3.35 4.52 0.31
C LEU A 34 4.11 4.41 1.63
N ILE A 35 3.58 4.92 2.75
CA ILE A 35 4.21 4.76 4.07
C ILE A 35 4.43 3.28 4.38
N MET A 36 3.39 2.46 4.20
CA MET A 36 3.51 1.01 4.40
C MET A 36 4.43 0.36 3.36
N TYR A 37 4.18 0.63 2.09
CA TYR A 37 4.81 -0.08 0.97
C TYR A 37 6.30 0.22 0.88
N LEU A 38 6.67 1.51 0.93
CA LEU A 38 8.07 1.94 0.93
C LEU A 38 8.76 1.66 2.27
N GLY A 39 8.05 1.74 3.39
CA GLY A 39 8.59 1.33 4.68
C GLY A 39 9.01 -0.15 4.68
N SER A 40 8.16 -1.03 4.15
CA SER A 40 8.46 -2.45 4.01
C SER A 40 9.59 -2.71 3.01
N ALA A 41 9.62 -1.97 1.89
CA ALA A 41 10.68 -2.04 0.90
C ALA A 41 12.04 -1.62 1.50
N LEU A 42 12.07 -0.51 2.23
CA LEU A 42 13.26 0.01 2.89
C LEU A 42 13.80 -0.98 3.92
N ARG A 43 12.93 -1.54 4.77
CA ARG A 43 13.32 -2.57 5.75
C ARG A 43 13.94 -3.79 5.07
N ALA A 44 13.39 -4.23 3.93
CA ALA A 44 13.97 -5.35 3.18
C ALA A 44 15.33 -5.02 2.52
N ILE A 45 15.63 -3.75 2.26
CA ILE A 45 16.91 -3.31 1.71
C ILE A 45 17.98 -3.14 2.80
N THR A 46 17.62 -2.48 3.90
CA THR A 46 18.57 -2.08 4.95
C THR A 46 18.81 -3.17 5.99
N MET A 47 17.80 -4.00 6.24
CA MET A 47 17.83 -5.05 7.27
C MET A 47 17.26 -6.37 6.73
N PRO A 48 17.82 -6.92 5.62
CA PRO A 48 17.24 -8.08 4.94
C PRO A 48 17.16 -9.33 5.81
N ASP A 49 18.16 -9.58 6.66
CA ASP A 49 18.17 -10.72 7.58
C ASP A 49 17.04 -10.63 8.61
N GLN A 50 16.92 -9.47 9.27
CA GLN A 50 15.86 -9.24 10.26
C GLN A 50 14.47 -9.27 9.64
N TYR A 51 14.32 -8.78 8.41
CA TYR A 51 13.06 -8.83 7.68
C TYR A 51 12.67 -10.26 7.33
N ARG A 52 13.61 -11.08 6.83
CA ARG A 52 13.40 -12.51 6.59
C ARG A 52 12.99 -13.24 7.86
N ASP A 53 13.76 -13.07 8.93
CA ASP A 53 13.56 -13.84 10.15
C ASP A 53 12.19 -13.50 10.80
N ALA A 54 11.81 -12.22 10.80
CA ALA A 54 10.47 -11.79 11.23
C ALA A 54 9.35 -12.32 10.33
N GLU A 55 9.54 -12.33 9.01
CA GLU A 55 8.55 -12.89 8.08
C GLU A 55 8.37 -14.40 8.29
N VAL A 56 9.48 -15.13 8.48
CA VAL A 56 9.46 -16.56 8.80
C VAL A 56 8.75 -16.83 10.13
N GLU A 57 9.04 -16.02 11.15
CA GLU A 57 8.38 -16.12 12.46
C GLU A 57 6.88 -15.85 12.37
N PHE A 58 6.49 -14.80 11.64
CA PHE A 58 5.09 -14.47 11.40
C PHE A 58 4.35 -15.65 10.76
N TYR A 59 4.88 -16.22 9.67
CA TYR A 59 4.20 -17.36 9.03
C TYR A 59 4.24 -18.64 9.86
N LYS A 60 5.27 -18.87 10.69
CA LYS A 60 5.33 -20.01 11.62
C LYS A 60 4.35 -19.90 12.78
N THR A 61 4.16 -18.71 13.35
CA THR A 61 3.36 -18.50 14.57
C THR A 61 1.94 -18.01 14.27
N GLY A 62 1.75 -17.29 13.16
CA GLY A 62 0.51 -16.59 12.83
C GLY A 62 0.33 -15.29 13.60
N LYS A 63 1.34 -14.87 14.37
CA LYS A 63 1.30 -13.67 15.19
C LYS A 63 2.14 -12.58 14.51
N PRO A 64 1.53 -11.48 14.05
CA PRO A 64 2.29 -10.39 13.43
C PRO A 64 3.17 -9.69 14.46
N GLY A 65 4.37 -9.29 14.05
CA GLY A 65 5.18 -8.36 14.80
C GLY A 65 4.62 -6.95 14.71
N LEU A 66 5.23 -6.01 15.44
CA LEU A 66 4.80 -4.61 15.45
C LEU A 66 4.83 -3.99 14.05
N PHE A 67 5.85 -4.31 13.26
CA PHE A 67 6.00 -3.76 11.91
C PHE A 67 4.92 -4.28 10.96
N GLU A 68 4.62 -5.58 11.01
CA GLU A 68 3.55 -6.20 10.22
C GLU A 68 2.18 -5.62 10.60
N LEU A 69 1.95 -5.42 11.90
CA LEU A 69 0.72 -4.80 12.41
C LEU A 69 0.56 -3.36 11.90
N VAL A 70 1.61 -2.54 11.98
CA VAL A 70 1.62 -1.18 11.43
C VAL A 70 1.35 -1.22 9.93
N GLY A 71 1.98 -2.15 9.21
CA GLY A 71 1.74 -2.37 7.79
C GLY A 71 0.27 -2.67 7.47
N PHE A 72 -0.36 -3.59 8.22
CA PHE A 72 -1.78 -3.91 8.03
C PHE A 72 -2.68 -2.71 8.30
N VAL A 73 -2.43 -1.94 9.36
CA VAL A 73 -3.20 -0.74 9.68
C VAL A 73 -3.16 0.29 8.55
N PHE A 74 -1.97 0.60 8.04
CA PHE A 74 -1.82 1.55 6.94
C PHE A 74 -2.41 1.03 5.62
N THR A 75 -2.37 -0.28 5.38
CA THR A 75 -2.98 -0.91 4.20
C THR A 75 -4.51 -0.78 4.26
N SER A 76 -5.13 -1.17 5.38
CA SER A 76 -6.58 -1.07 5.53
C SER A 76 -7.06 0.38 5.59
N LEU A 77 -6.26 1.30 6.15
CA LEU A 77 -6.54 2.73 6.07
C LEU A 77 -6.51 3.22 4.61
N ALA A 78 -5.49 2.85 3.84
CA ALA A 78 -5.42 3.19 2.42
C ALA A 78 -6.63 2.63 1.66
N PHE A 79 -7.05 1.40 1.94
CA PHE A 79 -8.22 0.81 1.32
C PHE A 79 -9.52 1.54 1.69
N ALA A 80 -9.72 1.91 2.96
CA ALA A 80 -10.87 2.68 3.39
C ALA A 80 -10.92 4.06 2.71
N LEU A 81 -9.77 4.75 2.62
CA LEU A 81 -9.66 6.02 1.90
C LEU A 81 -9.92 5.86 0.40
N LEU A 82 -9.50 4.73 -0.20
CA LEU A 82 -9.76 4.43 -1.60
C LEU A 82 -11.25 4.23 -1.87
N ILE A 83 -11.97 3.56 -0.96
CA ILE A 83 -13.42 3.43 -1.05
C ILE A 83 -14.07 4.81 -0.98
N VAL A 84 -13.67 5.66 -0.03
CA VAL A 84 -14.20 7.01 0.08
C VAL A 84 -13.93 7.80 -1.20
N HIS A 85 -12.70 7.74 -1.72
CA HIS A 85 -12.31 8.34 -3.00
C HIS A 85 -13.24 7.91 -4.12
N PHE A 86 -13.50 6.62 -4.33
CA PHE A 86 -14.40 6.18 -5.41
C PHE A 86 -15.86 6.61 -5.25
N VAL A 87 -16.29 6.93 -4.03
CA VAL A 87 -17.65 7.41 -3.76
C VAL A 87 -17.75 8.93 -3.91
N THR A 88 -16.71 9.68 -3.56
CA THR A 88 -16.77 11.15 -3.44
C THR A 88 -15.98 11.90 -4.52
N GLU A 89 -15.04 11.25 -5.19
CA GLU A 89 -14.10 11.85 -6.13
C GLU A 89 -14.05 11.02 -7.45
N PRO A 90 -13.86 11.66 -8.62
CA PRO A 90 -13.79 10.94 -9.88
C PRO A 90 -12.43 10.24 -10.05
N ALA A 91 -12.46 8.93 -10.36
CA ALA A 91 -11.27 8.11 -10.57
C ALA A 91 -10.42 8.58 -11.76
N ARG A 92 -9.09 8.45 -11.63
CA ARG A 92 -8.11 8.89 -12.63
C ARG A 92 -7.25 7.75 -13.16
N LEU A 93 -7.00 7.74 -14.47
CA LEU A 93 -6.19 6.71 -15.11
C LEU A 93 -4.74 6.71 -14.62
N GLY A 94 -4.17 7.89 -14.34
CA GLY A 94 -2.80 8.02 -13.81
C GLY A 94 -2.54 7.30 -12.49
N GLN A 95 -3.60 6.93 -11.78
CA GLN A 95 -3.56 6.32 -10.45
C GLN A 95 -3.92 4.83 -10.47
N VAL A 96 -4.08 4.25 -11.66
CA VAL A 96 -4.48 2.84 -11.82
C VAL A 96 -3.55 1.87 -11.09
N VAL A 97 -2.25 2.17 -11.03
CA VAL A 97 -1.25 1.35 -10.32
C VAL A 97 -1.47 1.41 -8.81
N LEU A 98 -1.77 2.59 -8.26
CA LEU A 98 -2.11 2.74 -6.84
C LEU A 98 -3.38 1.94 -6.51
N TYR A 99 -4.44 2.13 -7.28
CA TYR A 99 -5.72 1.45 -7.05
C TYR A 99 -5.56 -0.07 -7.07
N ALA A 100 -4.90 -0.60 -8.10
CA ALA A 100 -4.65 -2.02 -8.24
C ALA A 100 -3.82 -2.59 -7.07
N MET A 101 -2.78 -1.87 -6.64
CA MET A 101 -1.93 -2.32 -5.54
C MET A 101 -2.68 -2.33 -4.20
N VAL A 102 -3.41 -1.26 -3.87
CA VAL A 102 -4.18 -1.18 -2.62
C VAL A 102 -5.21 -2.31 -2.56
N ILE A 103 -6.00 -2.50 -3.63
CA ILE A 103 -7.01 -3.57 -3.71
C ILE A 103 -6.36 -4.95 -3.59
N LEU A 104 -5.26 -5.21 -4.31
CA LEU A 104 -4.57 -6.50 -4.27
C LEU A 104 -4.03 -6.82 -2.88
N PHE A 105 -3.43 -5.83 -2.19
CA PHE A 105 -2.92 -6.01 -0.84
C PHE A 105 -4.03 -6.35 0.15
N GLU A 106 -5.17 -5.67 0.08
CA GLU A 106 -6.30 -5.95 0.97
C GLU A 106 -6.91 -7.33 0.72
N ILE A 107 -7.04 -7.74 -0.55
CA ILE A 107 -7.54 -9.07 -0.91
C ILE A 107 -6.61 -10.18 -0.39
N ILE A 108 -5.29 -9.99 -0.46
CA ILE A 108 -4.31 -11.01 -0.02
C ILE A 108 -4.17 -11.01 1.51
N MET A 109 -4.46 -9.91 2.21
CA MET A 109 -4.33 -9.80 3.67
C MET A 109 -4.92 -10.98 4.46
N PRO A 110 -6.19 -11.40 4.28
CA PRO A 110 -6.75 -12.52 5.05
C PRO A 110 -6.01 -13.85 4.83
N PHE A 111 -5.42 -14.06 3.65
CA PHE A 111 -4.67 -15.28 3.34
C PHE A 111 -3.43 -15.41 4.23
N HIS A 112 -2.82 -14.31 4.66
CA HIS A 112 -1.65 -14.35 5.55
C HIS A 112 -1.92 -15.04 6.89
N PHE A 113 -3.19 -15.13 7.30
CA PHE A 113 -3.61 -15.74 8.55
C PHE A 113 -4.14 -17.18 8.37
N MET A 114 -4.40 -17.62 7.14
CA MET A 114 -4.91 -18.96 6.86
C MET A 114 -3.81 -20.03 7.01
N SER A 115 -4.12 -21.13 7.69
CA SER A 115 -3.14 -22.18 8.02
C SER A 115 -2.46 -22.80 6.79
N PHE A 116 -3.21 -23.07 5.71
CA PHE A 116 -2.66 -23.64 4.48
C PHE A 116 -1.68 -22.68 3.79
N TYR A 117 -2.02 -21.39 3.71
CA TYR A 117 -1.21 -20.38 3.06
C TYR A 117 0.08 -20.16 3.86
N ARG A 118 -0.04 -20.07 5.18
CA ARG A 118 1.10 -19.98 6.10
C ARG A 118 2.08 -21.15 5.94
N SER A 119 1.59 -22.39 5.87
CA SER A 119 2.44 -23.57 5.67
C SER A 119 3.20 -23.51 4.34
N ARG A 120 2.51 -23.12 3.26
CA ARG A 120 3.12 -22.91 1.94
C ARG A 120 4.19 -21.82 1.97
N MET A 121 3.92 -20.70 2.65
CA MET A 121 4.88 -19.60 2.79
C MET A 121 6.12 -20.04 3.56
N VAL A 122 5.97 -20.71 4.71
CA VAL A 122 7.13 -21.24 5.46
C VAL A 122 8.00 -22.15 4.58
N SER A 123 7.41 -23.00 3.76
CA SER A 123 8.15 -23.84 2.81
C SER A 123 8.90 -23.01 1.76
N SER A 124 8.24 -22.02 1.16
CA SER A 124 8.86 -21.14 0.16
C SER A 124 9.99 -20.29 0.76
N LEU A 125 9.83 -19.79 1.98
CA LEU A 125 10.79 -18.88 2.61
C LEU A 125 12.10 -19.57 2.99
N LYS A 126 12.12 -20.88 3.20
CA LYS A 126 13.36 -21.66 3.45
C LYS A 126 14.38 -21.53 2.33
N ASN A 127 13.93 -21.26 1.10
CA ASN A 127 14.79 -21.16 -0.07
C ASN A 127 15.20 -19.72 -0.39
N LYS A 128 14.71 -18.72 0.37
CA LYS A 128 15.03 -17.31 0.11
C LYS A 128 16.27 -16.88 0.88
N THR A 129 17.19 -16.25 0.16
CA THR A 129 18.39 -15.62 0.69
C THR A 129 18.14 -14.16 1.07
N PRO A 130 18.95 -13.55 1.93
CA PRO A 130 18.88 -12.11 2.21
C PRO A 130 19.02 -11.23 0.95
N ALA A 131 19.76 -11.70 -0.05
CA ALA A 131 19.89 -11.02 -1.34
C ALA A 131 18.56 -10.95 -2.10
N ASP A 132 17.73 -11.99 -2.02
CA ASP A 132 16.40 -12.01 -2.62
C ASP A 132 15.48 -10.96 -2.00
N TYR A 133 15.60 -10.74 -0.69
CA TYR A 133 14.87 -9.70 0.03
C TYR A 133 15.30 -8.30 -0.39
N LYS A 134 16.61 -8.07 -0.51
CA LYS A 134 17.14 -6.79 -0.98
C LYS A 134 16.69 -6.50 -2.41
N SER A 135 16.76 -7.50 -3.31
CA SER A 135 16.25 -7.40 -4.68
C SER A 135 14.76 -7.08 -4.72
N SER A 136 13.96 -7.79 -3.92
CA SER A 136 12.52 -7.53 -3.77
C SER A 136 12.24 -6.12 -3.26
N GLY A 137 13.01 -5.65 -2.26
CA GLY A 137 12.93 -4.28 -1.75
C GLY A 137 13.20 -3.24 -2.84
N LEU A 138 14.26 -3.40 -3.63
CA LEU A 138 14.58 -2.49 -4.74
C LEU A 138 13.47 -2.46 -5.80
N LYS A 139 12.90 -3.61 -6.15
CA LYS A 139 11.75 -3.67 -7.09
C LYS A 139 10.53 -2.93 -6.53
N ARG A 140 10.25 -3.07 -5.24
CA ARG A 140 9.17 -2.33 -4.56
C ARG A 140 9.45 -0.82 -4.52
N MET A 141 10.70 -0.39 -4.30
CA MET A 141 11.06 1.03 -4.40
C MET A 141 10.77 1.58 -5.80
N ALA A 142 11.12 0.84 -6.86
CA ALA A 142 10.83 1.24 -8.23
C ALA A 142 9.33 1.37 -8.51
N ILE A 143 8.51 0.44 -7.99
CA ILE A 143 7.05 0.53 -8.08
C ILE A 143 6.53 1.76 -7.34
N GLY A 144 7.04 2.05 -6.14
CA GLY A 144 6.64 3.26 -5.42
C GLY A 144 6.98 4.55 -6.16
N VAL A 145 8.12 4.59 -6.86
CA VAL A 145 8.45 5.69 -7.79
C VAL A 145 7.43 5.78 -8.92
N VAL A 146 7.01 4.67 -9.52
CA VAL A 146 5.95 4.66 -10.55
C VAL A 146 4.63 5.21 -10.00
N ILE A 147 4.23 4.82 -8.79
CA ILE A 147 3.02 5.33 -8.14
C ILE A 147 3.07 6.85 -7.97
N ILE A 148 4.24 7.41 -7.63
CA ILE A 148 4.42 8.85 -7.46
C ILE A 148 4.46 9.58 -8.81
N LEU A 149 5.15 9.03 -9.81
CA LEU A 149 5.42 9.72 -11.07
C LEU A 149 4.32 9.55 -12.11
N LEU A 150 3.64 8.41 -12.16
CA LEU A 150 2.62 8.12 -13.18
C LEU A 150 1.49 9.18 -13.20
N PRO A 151 0.96 9.65 -12.06
CA PRO A 151 -0.04 10.72 -12.02
C PRO A 151 0.50 12.08 -12.49
N LEU A 152 1.82 12.29 -12.48
CA LEU A 152 2.45 13.52 -12.98
C LEU A 152 2.57 13.52 -14.51
N ILE A 153 2.62 12.34 -15.12
CA ILE A 153 2.72 12.14 -16.58
C ILE A 153 1.32 12.04 -17.21
N TYR A 154 0.41 11.33 -16.53
CA TYR A 154 -0.97 11.12 -16.97
C TYR A 154 -1.93 11.65 -15.88
N PRO A 155 -2.24 12.96 -15.87
CA PRO A 155 -3.08 13.58 -14.85
C PRO A 155 -4.55 13.14 -14.88
#